data_AF-A0A7S1R8W1-F1
#
_entry.id   AF-A0A7S1R8W1-F1
#
_cell.length_a   1.000
_cell.length_b   1.000
_cell.length_c   1.000
_cell.angle_alpha   90.00
_cell.angle_beta   90.00
_cell.angle_gamma   90.00
#
_symmetry.space_group_name_H-M   'P 1'
#
loop_
_entity.id
_entity.type
_entity.pdbx_description
1 polymer ?
#
loop_
_entity_poly.entity_id
_entity_poly.type
_entity_poly.pdbx_seq_one_letter_code
_entity_poly.pdbx_strand_id
1 'polypeptide(L)'
;GSTRPAESLRDAWQPMAPSFFRLALAAATAKAAVATVDHCTAFAASPGASADGAARVGQTNDGEGGPGGSVIYVPAADHAQGSQRPVLDQATGIKIGSIPQVPRTFAHTYNTHGYGLMNEHRLAFGESTCSARLP
;
A
#
# COMPACT_ATOMS: atom_id res chain seq x y z
N GLY A 1 -3.43 80.53 -57.17
CA GLY A 1 -4.66 79.76 -56.93
C GLY A 1 -4.33 78.43 -56.28
N SER A 2 -3.93 78.49 -55.02
CA SER A 2 -3.66 77.36 -54.14
C SER A 2 -4.41 77.67 -52.84
N THR A 3 -5.11 76.65 -52.33
CA THR A 3 -5.78 76.46 -51.04
C THR A 3 -7.27 76.13 -51.17
N ARG A 4 -7.63 74.90 -50.82
CA ARG A 4 -8.92 74.59 -50.19
C ARG A 4 -8.62 73.99 -48.80
N PRO A 5 -9.40 74.35 -47.77
CA PRO A 5 -9.01 74.18 -46.38
C PRO A 5 -9.44 72.82 -45.82
N ALA A 6 -8.72 72.40 -44.78
CA ALA A 6 -9.03 71.27 -43.94
C ALA A 6 -10.02 71.67 -42.84
N GLU A 7 -11.18 71.03 -42.80
CA GLU A 7 -12.17 70.97 -41.70
C GLU A 7 -13.00 69.70 -41.96
N SER A 8 -13.36 68.84 -41.00
CA SER A 8 -13.09 68.78 -39.58
C SER A 8 -13.20 67.29 -39.15
N LEU A 9 -12.17 66.81 -38.43
CA LEU A 9 -12.08 65.45 -37.87
C LEU A 9 -12.90 65.36 -36.56
N ARG A 10 -14.22 65.37 -36.65
CA ARG A 10 -15.13 64.95 -35.58
C ARG A 10 -16.35 64.31 -36.25
N ASP A 11 -16.84 63.22 -35.65
CA ASP A 11 -18.04 62.46 -36.05
C ASP A 11 -17.82 61.28 -37.00
N ALA A 12 -17.16 60.24 -36.49
CA ALA A 12 -17.77 58.90 -36.41
C ALA A 12 -16.85 57.99 -35.59
N TRP A 13 -16.88 58.20 -34.28
CA TRP A 13 -16.38 57.26 -33.29
C TRP A 13 -17.38 56.09 -33.23
N GLN A 14 -16.99 54.92 -33.73
CA GLN A 14 -17.24 53.66 -33.04
C GLN A 14 -16.02 52.75 -33.22
N PRO A 15 -15.10 52.68 -32.24
CA PRO A 15 -14.11 51.63 -32.22
C PRO A 15 -14.87 50.32 -31.99
N MET A 16 -14.75 49.41 -32.96
CA MET A 16 -14.97 47.99 -32.70
C MET A 16 -14.02 47.63 -31.56
N ALA A 17 -14.56 47.46 -30.36
CA ALA A 17 -13.79 47.08 -29.19
C ALA A 17 -12.97 45.83 -29.54
N PRO A 18 -11.69 45.78 -29.15
CA PRO A 18 -10.91 44.59 -29.37
C PRO A 18 -11.57 43.46 -28.58
N SER A 19 -11.59 42.30 -29.24
CA SER A 19 -11.48 40.96 -28.66
C SER A 19 -10.82 40.97 -27.27
N PHE A 20 -11.01 39.92 -26.48
CA PHE A 20 -10.47 39.73 -25.12
C PHE A 20 -11.46 40.05 -23.97
N PHE A 21 -12.71 39.57 -24.07
CA PHE A 21 -13.40 39.16 -22.84
C PHE A 21 -12.71 37.89 -22.34
N ARG A 22 -11.92 38.06 -21.29
CA ARG A 22 -11.07 37.07 -20.64
C ARG A 22 -11.91 35.91 -20.11
N LEU A 23 -12.07 34.85 -20.89
CA LEU A 23 -12.37 33.53 -20.37
C LEU A 23 -11.04 32.88 -19.91
N ALA A 24 -10.41 33.45 -18.88
CA ALA A 24 -9.41 32.72 -18.13
C ALA A 24 -10.17 31.75 -17.23
N LEU A 25 -10.62 30.64 -17.82
CA LEU A 25 -11.00 29.44 -17.11
C LEU A 25 -9.82 29.11 -16.21
N ALA A 26 -9.94 29.40 -14.92
CA ALA A 26 -8.99 28.96 -13.92
C ALA A 26 -8.98 27.44 -13.98
N ALA A 27 -8.06 26.88 -14.78
CA ALA A 27 -7.68 25.48 -14.69
C ALA A 27 -6.92 25.33 -13.36
N ALA A 28 -7.67 25.40 -12.26
CA ALA A 28 -7.23 24.86 -11.00
C ALA A 28 -7.11 23.36 -11.24
N THR A 29 -5.92 22.93 -11.65
CA THR A 29 -5.51 21.54 -11.60
C THR A 29 -5.51 21.17 -10.13
N ALA A 30 -6.67 20.76 -9.60
CA ALA A 30 -6.74 20.01 -8.37
C ALA A 30 -6.00 18.71 -8.65
N LYS A 31 -4.70 18.68 -8.31
CA LYS A 31 -4.02 17.42 -8.05
C LYS A 31 -4.79 16.79 -6.90
N ALA A 32 -5.70 15.90 -7.22
CA ALA A 32 -6.26 15.01 -6.22
C ALA A 32 -5.06 14.26 -5.62
N ALA A 33 -4.69 14.63 -4.39
CA ALA A 33 -3.80 13.80 -3.60
C ALA A 33 -4.59 12.52 -3.33
N VAL A 34 -4.31 11.47 -4.09
CA VAL A 34 -4.75 10.13 -3.74
C VAL A 34 -4.09 9.85 -2.39
N ALA A 35 -4.87 9.81 -1.32
CA ALA A 35 -4.40 9.25 -0.07
C ALA A 35 -3.99 7.81 -0.37
N THR A 36 -2.70 7.51 -0.27
CA THR A 36 -2.22 6.13 -0.30
C THR A 36 -2.66 5.51 1.02
N VAL A 37 -3.72 4.72 0.96
CA VAL A 37 -4.23 3.93 2.07
C VAL A 37 -3.29 2.73 2.18
N ASP A 38 -2.30 2.83 3.08
CA ASP A 38 -1.32 1.79 3.37
C ASP A 38 -1.92 0.82 4.40
N HIS A 39 -2.70 -0.13 3.90
CA HIS A 39 -3.35 -1.14 4.72
C HIS A 39 -3.32 -2.50 4.02
N CYS A 40 -2.68 -3.47 4.68
CA CYS A 40 -2.69 -4.85 4.24
C CYS A 40 -4.13 -5.36 4.03
N THR A 41 -4.38 -5.99 2.90
CA THR A 41 -5.63 -6.69 2.60
C THR A 41 -5.41 -8.18 2.76
N ALA A 42 -6.17 -8.85 3.63
CA ALA A 42 -6.18 -10.31 3.73
C ALA A 42 -7.39 -10.92 3.02
N PHE A 43 -7.21 -12.13 2.49
CA PHE A 43 -8.30 -12.92 1.92
C PHE A 43 -8.22 -14.38 2.38
N ALA A 44 -9.37 -15.03 2.41
CA ALA A 44 -9.49 -16.46 2.59
C ALA A 44 -10.53 -17.00 1.61
N ALA A 45 -10.26 -18.15 1.01
CA ALA A 45 -11.21 -18.90 0.20
C ALA A 45 -11.31 -20.32 0.77
N SER A 46 -12.52 -20.72 1.13
CA SER A 46 -12.79 -22.11 1.55
C SER A 46 -12.70 -23.06 0.36
N PRO A 47 -12.52 -24.38 0.59
CA PRO A 47 -12.56 -25.39 -0.46
C PRO A 47 -13.78 -25.29 -1.38
N GLY A 48 -14.97 -25.02 -0.84
CA GLY A 48 -16.19 -24.89 -1.64
C GLY A 48 -16.27 -23.60 -2.47
N ALA A 49 -15.45 -22.60 -2.15
CA ALA A 49 -15.38 -21.33 -2.85
C ALA A 49 -14.24 -21.26 -3.88
N SER A 50 -13.44 -22.32 -4.03
CA SER A 50 -12.33 -22.38 -4.97
C SER A 50 -12.58 -23.31 -6.15
N ALA A 51 -12.01 -22.97 -7.30
CA ALA A 51 -12.21 -23.72 -8.55
C ALA A 51 -11.63 -25.15 -8.52
N ASP A 52 -10.66 -25.41 -7.65
CA ASP A 52 -9.93 -26.68 -7.52
C ASP A 52 -10.14 -27.38 -6.17
N GLY A 53 -11.04 -26.85 -5.32
CA GLY A 53 -11.30 -27.42 -4.00
C GLY A 53 -10.21 -27.16 -2.96
N ALA A 54 -9.17 -26.38 -3.27
CA ALA A 54 -8.12 -26.05 -2.30
C ALA A 54 -8.55 -24.90 -1.38
N ALA A 55 -8.26 -25.01 -0.08
CA ALA A 55 -8.32 -23.87 0.83
C ALA A 55 -7.18 -22.89 0.51
N ARG A 56 -7.45 -21.59 0.52
CA ARG A 56 -6.45 -20.54 0.30
C ARG A 56 -6.56 -19.48 1.38
N VAL A 57 -5.42 -19.01 1.83
CA VAL A 57 -5.27 -17.79 2.64
C VAL A 57 -4.14 -16.97 2.04
N GLY A 58 -4.23 -15.66 2.13
CA GLY A 58 -3.18 -14.76 1.65
C GLY A 58 -3.43 -13.32 2.06
N GLN A 59 -2.41 -12.49 1.87
CA GLN A 59 -2.46 -11.08 2.19
C GLN A 59 -1.60 -10.26 1.23
N THR A 60 -1.93 -8.98 1.06
CA THR A 60 -0.97 -7.98 0.60
C THR A 60 -0.10 -7.54 1.78
N ASN A 61 1.11 -7.07 1.49
CA ASN A 61 2.02 -6.53 2.48
C ASN A 61 2.43 -5.13 2.02
N ASP A 62 1.69 -4.14 2.51
CA ASP A 62 1.70 -2.79 1.97
C ASP A 62 2.63 -1.84 2.77
N GLY A 63 3.01 -2.23 4.00
CA GLY A 63 3.76 -1.39 4.94
C GLY A 63 5.27 -1.61 4.99
N GLU A 64 5.82 -2.55 4.22
CA GLU A 64 7.24 -2.89 4.28
C GLU A 64 8.00 -2.36 3.05
N GLY A 65 8.43 -1.10 3.14
CA GLY A 65 9.33 -0.49 2.17
C GLY A 65 10.74 -1.08 2.27
N GLY A 66 11.10 -1.94 1.32
CA GLY A 66 12.43 -2.56 1.28
C GLY A 66 12.66 -3.37 0.00
N PRO A 67 13.91 -3.83 -0.27
CA PRO A 67 14.16 -4.80 -1.34
C PRO A 67 13.29 -6.04 -1.08
N GLY A 68 12.59 -6.53 -2.09
CA GLY A 68 11.50 -7.52 -1.96
C GLY A 68 11.78 -8.71 -1.04
N GLY A 69 10.70 -9.32 -0.54
CA GLY A 69 10.78 -10.39 0.46
C GLY A 69 11.42 -11.67 -0.05
N SER A 70 12.11 -12.38 0.84
CA SER A 70 12.61 -13.72 0.58
C SER A 70 11.85 -14.74 1.42
N VAL A 71 11.63 -15.92 0.85
CA VAL A 71 11.05 -17.05 1.56
C VAL A 71 12.17 -17.83 2.24
N ILE A 72 12.08 -17.97 3.55
CA ILE A 72 13.03 -18.70 4.39
C ILE A 72 12.37 -19.98 4.88
N TYR A 73 13.10 -21.09 4.77
CA TYR A 73 12.72 -22.36 5.37
C TYR A 73 13.40 -22.51 6.73
N VAL A 74 12.60 -22.77 7.77
CA VAL A 74 13.05 -23.12 9.11
C VAL A 74 12.77 -24.59 9.34
N PRO A 75 13.79 -25.43 9.56
CA PRO A 75 13.59 -26.86 9.81
C PRO A 75 12.90 -27.10 11.17
N ALA A 76 12.24 -28.25 11.27
CA ALA A 76 11.77 -28.77 12.56
C ALA A 76 12.94 -28.90 13.54
N ALA A 77 12.68 -28.60 14.81
CA ALA A 77 13.71 -28.64 15.84
C ALA A 77 13.15 -29.18 17.15
N ASP A 78 13.97 -30.01 17.80
CA ASP A 78 13.78 -30.41 19.20
C ASP A 78 14.54 -29.43 20.11
N HIS A 79 13.94 -29.11 21.26
CA HIS A 79 14.46 -28.14 22.21
C HIS A 79 14.59 -28.77 23.60
N ALA A 80 15.72 -28.50 24.26
CA ALA A 80 15.96 -28.99 25.62
C ALA A 80 14.92 -28.43 26.61
N GLN A 81 14.57 -29.23 27.63
CA GLN A 81 13.64 -28.80 28.68
C GLN A 81 14.17 -27.55 29.40
N GLY A 82 13.30 -26.55 29.57
CA GLY A 82 13.65 -25.28 30.19
C GLY A 82 14.44 -24.32 29.28
N SER A 83 14.67 -24.67 28.01
CA SER A 83 15.28 -23.74 27.06
C SER A 83 14.36 -22.55 26.75
N GLN A 84 14.95 -21.40 26.45
CA GLN A 84 14.24 -20.14 26.25
C GLN A 84 14.46 -19.62 24.83
N ARG A 85 13.40 -19.11 24.19
CA ARG A 85 13.45 -18.39 22.92
C ARG A 85 13.56 -16.89 23.19
N PRO A 86 14.58 -16.18 22.66
CA PRO A 86 14.66 -14.74 22.81
C PRO A 86 13.51 -14.05 22.05
N VAL A 87 12.97 -13.00 22.65
CA VAL A 87 12.07 -12.06 21.98
C VAL A 87 12.91 -10.84 21.62
N LEU A 88 12.93 -10.48 20.34
CA LEU A 88 13.70 -9.38 19.81
C LEU A 88 12.76 -8.23 19.45
N ASP A 89 13.20 -7.01 19.70
CA ASP A 89 12.54 -5.82 19.18
C ASP A 89 12.65 -5.78 17.65
N GLN A 90 11.55 -5.52 16.95
CA GLN A 90 11.49 -5.59 15.49
C GLN A 90 12.35 -4.51 14.82
N ALA A 91 12.44 -3.31 15.41
CA ALA A 91 13.14 -2.17 14.83
C ALA A 91 14.66 -2.23 15.08
N THR A 92 15.06 -2.67 16.27
CA THR A 92 16.46 -2.62 16.72
C THR A 92 17.15 -3.99 16.74
N GLY A 93 16.39 -5.08 16.72
CA GLY A 93 16.90 -6.45 16.88
C GLY A 93 17.41 -6.77 18.28
N ILE A 94 17.29 -5.84 19.24
CA ILE A 94 17.76 -6.02 20.62
C ILE A 94 16.80 -6.95 21.36
N LYS A 95 17.35 -7.85 22.19
CA LYS A 95 16.55 -8.74 23.03
C LYS A 95 15.77 -7.94 24.08
N ILE A 96 14.45 -8.01 24.03
CA ILE A 96 13.52 -7.38 24.99
C ILE A 96 12.95 -8.37 26.01
N GLY A 97 13.13 -9.67 25.79
CA GLY A 97 12.62 -10.69 26.71
C GLY A 97 12.92 -12.11 26.26
N SER A 98 12.25 -13.08 26.88
CA SER A 98 12.30 -14.48 26.46
C SER A 98 11.04 -15.23 26.84
N ILE A 99 10.66 -16.20 26.01
CA ILE A 99 9.57 -17.14 26.26
C ILE A 99 10.12 -18.57 26.37
N PRO A 100 9.52 -19.46 27.17
CA PRO A 100 9.90 -20.88 27.16
C PRO A 100 9.72 -21.50 25.77
N GLN A 101 10.70 -22.31 25.33
CA GLN A 101 10.55 -23.11 24.13
C GLN A 101 9.62 -24.30 24.38
N VAL A 102 8.83 -24.63 23.37
CA VAL A 102 8.14 -25.93 23.33
C VAL A 102 9.15 -27.05 23.05
N PRO A 103 8.91 -28.30 23.49
CA PRO A 103 9.89 -29.38 23.28
C PRO A 103 10.21 -29.69 21.82
N ARG A 104 9.25 -29.46 20.91
CA ARG A 104 9.39 -29.71 19.47
C ARG A 104 8.65 -28.65 18.66
N THR A 105 9.28 -28.21 17.58
CA THR A 105 8.67 -27.34 16.55
C THR A 105 8.64 -28.06 15.21
N PHE A 106 7.68 -27.69 14.37
CA PHE A 106 7.54 -28.21 13.01
C PHE A 106 8.26 -27.33 12.00
N ALA A 107 8.69 -27.93 10.90
CA ALA A 107 9.30 -27.18 9.81
C ALA A 107 8.26 -26.25 9.18
N HIS A 108 8.67 -25.02 8.87
CA HIS A 108 7.80 -24.02 8.27
C HIS A 108 8.58 -23.05 7.41
N THR A 109 7.88 -22.47 6.43
CA THR A 109 8.39 -21.36 5.64
C THR A 109 7.80 -20.06 6.13
N TYR A 110 8.61 -19.01 6.18
CA TYR A 110 8.14 -17.65 6.45
C TYR A 110 8.77 -16.66 5.47
N ASN A 111 8.12 -15.53 5.23
CA ASN A 111 8.69 -14.43 4.47
C ASN A 111 9.54 -13.57 5.42
N THR A 112 10.74 -13.15 5.01
CA THR A 112 11.58 -12.19 5.77
C THR A 112 10.84 -10.92 6.15
N HIS A 113 9.82 -10.59 5.37
CA HIS A 113 8.83 -9.57 5.58
C HIS A 113 7.71 -10.02 6.54
N GLY A 114 8.09 -10.64 7.66
CA GLY A 114 7.26 -10.73 8.87
C GLY A 114 6.29 -11.92 9.04
N TYR A 115 6.04 -12.77 8.03
CA TYR A 115 4.87 -13.68 8.11
C TYR A 115 5.17 -15.17 7.85
N GLY A 116 4.66 -16.03 8.73
CA GLY A 116 4.64 -17.48 8.53
C GLY A 116 3.66 -17.86 7.42
N LEU A 117 4.11 -18.67 6.46
CA LEU A 117 3.34 -19.02 5.26
C LEU A 117 2.64 -20.36 5.42
N MET A 118 3.42 -21.45 5.55
CA MET A 118 2.91 -22.81 5.64
C MET A 118 3.92 -23.71 6.38
N ASN A 119 3.42 -24.68 7.13
CA ASN A 119 4.23 -25.71 7.77
C ASN A 119 4.17 -27.07 7.03
N GLU A 120 5.00 -28.02 7.44
CA GLU A 120 5.06 -29.38 6.88
C GLU A 120 3.77 -30.21 7.06
N HIS A 121 2.84 -29.74 7.90
CA HIS A 121 1.53 -30.32 8.12
C HIS A 121 0.43 -29.66 7.27
N ARG A 122 0.79 -28.85 6.27
CA ARG A 122 -0.14 -28.14 5.38
C ARG A 122 -1.03 -27.14 6.11
N LEU A 123 -0.63 -26.67 7.29
CA LEU A 123 -1.25 -25.55 7.96
C LEU A 123 -0.63 -24.26 7.44
N ALA A 124 -1.46 -23.35 6.95
CA ALA A 124 -1.06 -22.04 6.46
C ALA A 124 -1.71 -20.92 7.28
N PHE A 125 -1.02 -19.78 7.37
CA PHE A 125 -1.51 -18.58 8.04
C PHE A 125 -1.62 -17.42 7.05
N GLY A 126 -2.60 -16.55 7.28
CA GLY A 126 -2.69 -15.23 6.68
C GLY A 126 -2.93 -14.24 7.80
N GLU A 127 -2.19 -13.14 7.78
CA GLU A 127 -2.22 -12.08 8.78
C GLU A 127 -2.85 -10.82 8.19
N SER A 128 -3.44 -10.01 9.06
CA SER A 128 -3.77 -8.63 8.75
C SER A 128 -3.71 -7.79 10.00
N THR A 129 -3.15 -6.59 9.88
CA THR A 129 -3.16 -5.56 10.92
C THR A 129 -4.50 -4.82 10.99
N CYS A 130 -5.44 -5.08 10.06
CA CYS A 130 -6.79 -4.56 10.17
C CYS A 130 -7.69 -5.47 11.01
N SER A 131 -8.56 -4.87 11.82
CA SER A 131 -9.60 -5.60 12.54
C SER A 131 -10.51 -6.31 11.55
N ALA A 132 -10.60 -7.63 11.64
CA ALA A 132 -11.51 -8.40 10.80
C ALA A 132 -12.98 -8.08 11.16
N ARG A 133 -13.78 -7.71 10.16
CA ARG A 133 -15.25 -7.69 10.29
C ARG A 133 -15.79 -9.06 9.88
N LEU A 134 -15.71 -10.01 10.80
CA LEU A 134 -16.33 -11.33 10.63
C LEU A 134 -17.85 -11.19 10.86
N PRO A 135 -18.72 -11.70 9.96
CA PRO A 135 -20.14 -11.81 10.22
C PRO A 135 -20.45 -12.80 11.36
#